data_AF-A0A7X1ZME4-F1
#
_entry.id   AF-A0A7X1ZME4-F1
#
_cell.length_a   1.000
_cell.length_b   1.000
_cell.length_c   1.000
_cell.angle_alpha   90.00
_cell.angle_beta   90.00
_cell.angle_gamma   90.00
#
_symmetry.space_group_name_H-M   'P 1'
#
loop_
_entity.id
_entity.type
_entity.pdbx_description
1 polymer ?
#
loop_
_entity_poly.entity_id
_entity_poly.type
_entity_poly.pdbx_seq_one_letter_code
_entity_poly.pdbx_strand_id
1 'polypeptide(L)'
;MFKGFFNFRRQIAITLDISVAISSFIAAYFIRLLILKFIPFGQPIELGNYWELIVVIAFLWWWIFSLQGAYVFDRFTSLSQEIKTVFKTVFFGTLILLSGAFLLKIYFPARTLIVIFAGVNFSLLVLEKTVIYYIISDLKKRGYHKKPVIIIGTGEKAREFMESIKDGPGEELEIVGFIGEKETNVGNRVYGADILGDFQNLKKVLHRHPIDEVIFALSKENLKIGEMLRLCEEEGVTTSIITDFPVSAKTNVQLRMAHNLPLLTLSRVPYSPWQLFLKRITDIVISALTLTILSPLFLIIAALVKFTSAGPVFYQWEVVGFNKRPFNSWKFRTMVENADELKAKLWDKNEMAGPVFKMRDDPRITRVGRVLRRFSLDELPQLYSVLRGDMSLVGPRPPLIGEVNRFESWQRRKLSLKPGLTCLWQVSGRNEIRDFDDWAKLDLEYIDNWSLWLDLKIFFKTVYVVLSGSGR
;
A
#
# COMPACT_ATOMS: atom_id res chain seq x y z
N MET A 1 -5.14 10.96 9.44
CA MET A 1 -5.12 9.82 8.50
C MET A 1 -5.73 8.56 9.10
N PHE A 2 -5.58 8.24 10.39
CA PHE A 2 -6.24 7.06 10.96
C PHE A 2 -7.77 7.17 11.03
N LYS A 3 -8.36 8.31 11.41
CA LYS A 3 -9.81 8.55 11.15
C LYS A 3 -10.17 8.28 9.68
N GLY A 4 -9.33 8.69 8.72
CA GLY A 4 -9.52 8.43 7.30
C GLY A 4 -9.28 6.98 6.86
N PHE A 5 -8.34 6.24 7.47
CA PHE A 5 -7.96 4.86 7.13
C PHE A 5 -8.93 3.87 7.77
N PHE A 6 -9.31 4.12 9.02
CA PHE A 6 -10.43 3.47 9.70
C PHE A 6 -11.72 3.73 8.96
N ASN A 7 -12.05 5.01 8.66
CA ASN A 7 -13.23 5.33 7.85
C ASN A 7 -13.16 4.67 6.48
N PHE A 8 -11.97 4.51 5.89
CA PHE A 8 -11.81 3.91 4.59
C PHE A 8 -12.00 2.39 4.58
N ARG A 9 -11.33 1.63 5.47
CA ARG A 9 -11.58 0.18 5.61
C ARG A 9 -13.03 -0.09 6.00
N ARG A 10 -13.59 0.76 6.88
CA ARG A 10 -15.00 0.78 7.22
C ARG A 10 -15.88 1.07 6.01
N GLN A 11 -15.57 2.07 5.20
CA GLN A 11 -16.33 2.42 3.99
C GLN A 11 -16.27 1.29 2.97
N ILE A 12 -15.12 0.67 2.71
CA ILE A 12 -15.05 -0.51 1.84
C ILE A 12 -15.93 -1.61 2.40
N ALA A 13 -15.79 -1.96 3.69
CA ALA A 13 -16.58 -3.02 4.29
C ALA A 13 -18.09 -2.73 4.17
N ILE A 14 -18.51 -1.50 4.44
CA ILE A 14 -19.90 -1.05 4.27
C ILE A 14 -20.34 -1.18 2.81
N THR A 15 -19.56 -0.64 1.86
CA THR A 15 -19.90 -0.69 0.44
C THR A 15 -19.98 -2.13 -0.05
N LEU A 16 -19.09 -2.99 0.40
CA LEU A 16 -19.03 -4.39 0.01
C LEU A 16 -20.23 -5.16 0.60
N ASP A 17 -20.52 -5.01 1.89
CA ASP A 17 -21.69 -5.58 2.55
C ASP A 17 -23.00 -5.15 1.88
N ILE A 18 -23.15 -3.86 1.59
CA ILE A 18 -24.34 -3.31 0.91
C ILE A 18 -24.43 -3.84 -0.51
N SER A 19 -23.31 -3.89 -1.25
CA SER A 19 -23.30 -4.41 -2.62
C SER A 19 -23.69 -5.89 -2.66
N VAL A 20 -23.26 -6.69 -1.67
CA VAL A 20 -23.63 -8.09 -1.54
C VAL A 20 -25.10 -8.21 -1.16
N ALA A 21 -25.63 -7.37 -0.25
CA ALA A 21 -27.06 -7.36 0.08
C ALA A 21 -27.95 -7.06 -1.14
N ILE A 22 -27.61 -6.02 -1.92
CA ILE A 22 -28.35 -5.64 -3.13
C ILE A 22 -28.24 -6.75 -4.19
N SER A 23 -27.03 -7.26 -4.44
CA SER A 23 -26.80 -8.33 -5.43
C SER A 23 -27.52 -9.63 -5.03
N SER A 24 -27.59 -9.93 -3.73
CA SER A 24 -28.33 -11.08 -3.20
C SER A 24 -29.82 -10.96 -3.46
N PHE A 25 -30.39 -9.75 -3.31
CA PHE A 25 -31.80 -9.50 -3.60
C PHE A 25 -32.12 -9.67 -5.08
N ILE A 26 -31.28 -9.12 -5.97
CA ILE A 26 -31.42 -9.27 -7.43
C ILE A 26 -31.31 -10.76 -7.82
N ALA A 27 -30.33 -11.47 -7.26
CA ALA A 27 -30.18 -12.91 -7.49
C ALA A 27 -31.41 -13.70 -7.00
N ALA A 28 -31.92 -13.39 -5.80
CA ALA A 28 -33.12 -14.02 -5.25
C ALA A 28 -34.36 -13.76 -6.10
N TYR A 29 -34.48 -12.58 -6.71
CA TYR A 29 -35.55 -12.26 -7.65
C TYR A 29 -35.51 -13.18 -8.88
N PHE A 30 -34.34 -13.33 -9.53
CA PHE A 30 -34.19 -14.22 -10.68
C PHE A 30 -34.40 -15.69 -10.31
N ILE A 31 -33.90 -16.13 -9.14
CA ILE A 31 -34.14 -17.49 -8.63
C ILE A 31 -35.63 -17.72 -8.42
N ARG A 32 -36.37 -16.76 -7.84
CA ARG A 32 -37.82 -16.86 -7.69
C ARG A 32 -38.52 -16.97 -9.04
N LEU A 33 -38.14 -16.18 -10.05
CA LEU A 33 -38.72 -16.29 -11.39
C LEU A 33 -38.49 -17.66 -12.02
N LEU A 34 -37.32 -18.27 -11.80
CA LEU A 34 -37.03 -19.63 -12.25
C LEU A 34 -37.93 -20.66 -11.53
N ILE A 35 -38.09 -20.54 -10.22
CA ILE A 35 -38.94 -21.43 -9.42
C ILE A 35 -40.42 -21.32 -9.86
N LEU A 36 -40.90 -20.10 -10.12
CA LEU A 36 -42.28 -19.84 -10.56
C LEU A 36 -42.63 -20.54 -11.88
N LYS A 37 -41.65 -20.87 -12.73
CA LYS A 37 -41.88 -21.67 -13.95
C LYS A 37 -42.28 -23.11 -13.64
N PHE A 38 -41.84 -23.64 -12.50
CA PHE A 38 -42.11 -25.02 -12.10
C PHE A 38 -43.24 -25.13 -11.09
N ILE A 39 -43.37 -24.15 -10.20
CA ILE A 39 -44.41 -24.14 -9.17
C ILE A 39 -45.06 -22.75 -9.11
N PRO A 40 -46.29 -22.60 -9.66
CA PRO A 40 -46.95 -21.30 -9.73
C PRO A 40 -47.54 -20.91 -8.38
N PHE A 41 -46.81 -20.06 -7.63
CA PHE A 41 -47.31 -19.43 -6.41
C PHE A 41 -47.16 -17.90 -6.47
N GLY A 42 -48.23 -17.24 -6.92
CA GLY A 42 -48.32 -15.79 -7.11
C GLY A 42 -47.80 -15.30 -8.46
N GLN A 43 -48.09 -14.06 -8.80
CA GLN A 43 -47.66 -13.46 -10.07
C GLN A 43 -46.23 -12.90 -10.00
N PRO A 44 -45.47 -12.93 -11.10
CA PRO A 44 -44.21 -12.20 -11.20
C PRO A 44 -44.49 -10.70 -11.24
N ILE A 45 -43.71 -9.95 -10.48
CA ILE A 45 -43.73 -8.48 -10.51
C ILE A 45 -42.42 -8.04 -11.15
N GLU A 46 -42.44 -6.95 -11.90
CA GLU A 46 -41.22 -6.37 -12.46
C GLU A 46 -40.25 -5.92 -11.38
N LEU A 47 -38.95 -6.10 -11.63
CA LEU A 47 -37.89 -5.74 -10.70
C LEU A 47 -37.93 -4.25 -10.30
N GLY A 48 -38.34 -3.38 -11.24
CA GLY A 48 -38.43 -1.93 -11.02
C GLY A 48 -39.34 -1.55 -9.84
N ASN A 49 -40.35 -2.36 -9.52
CA ASN A 49 -41.27 -2.09 -8.42
C ASN A 49 -40.68 -2.40 -7.04
N TYR A 50 -39.49 -3.00 -6.95
CA TYR A 50 -38.82 -3.31 -5.68
C TYR A 50 -37.78 -2.27 -5.27
N TRP A 51 -37.69 -1.12 -5.94
CA TRP A 51 -36.66 -0.13 -5.64
C TRP A 51 -36.71 0.37 -4.18
N GLU A 52 -37.91 0.60 -3.63
CA GLU A 52 -38.11 0.99 -2.23
C GLU A 52 -37.57 -0.07 -1.27
N LEU A 53 -37.88 -1.35 -1.56
CA LEU A 53 -37.41 -2.48 -0.77
C LEU A 53 -35.90 -2.64 -0.84
N ILE A 54 -35.28 -2.39 -1.99
CA ILE A 54 -33.81 -2.42 -2.15
C ILE A 54 -33.16 -1.33 -1.27
N VAL A 55 -33.73 -0.12 -1.24
CA VAL A 55 -33.26 0.97 -0.38
C VAL A 55 -33.40 0.60 1.10
N VAL A 56 -34.55 0.03 1.50
CA VAL A 56 -34.78 -0.46 2.86
C VAL A 56 -33.78 -1.54 3.23
N ILE A 57 -33.53 -2.52 2.36
CA ILE A 57 -32.54 -3.59 2.58
C ILE A 57 -31.14 -2.99 2.76
N ALA A 58 -30.72 -2.07 1.88
CA ALA A 58 -29.40 -1.45 1.97
C ALA A 58 -29.20 -0.72 3.31
N PHE A 59 -30.20 0.08 3.73
CA PHE A 59 -30.16 0.78 5.01
C PHE A 59 -30.18 -0.17 6.20
N LEU A 60 -31.07 -1.17 6.18
CA LEU A 60 -31.28 -2.09 7.29
C LEU A 60 -30.07 -3.00 7.52
N TRP A 61 -29.44 -3.51 6.46
CA TRP A 61 -28.20 -4.28 6.57
C TRP A 61 -27.06 -3.43 7.13
N TRP A 62 -26.88 -2.21 6.60
CA TRP A 62 -25.89 -1.27 7.14
C TRP A 62 -26.12 -0.98 8.62
N TRP A 63 -27.38 -0.77 9.03
CA TRP A 63 -27.73 -0.46 10.40
C TRP A 63 -27.45 -1.64 11.35
N ILE A 64 -27.90 -2.85 11.00
CA ILE A 64 -27.70 -4.05 11.85
C ILE A 64 -26.23 -4.44 11.95
N PHE A 65 -25.46 -4.34 10.87
CA PHE A 65 -24.00 -4.53 10.92
C PHE A 65 -23.34 -3.46 11.80
N SER A 66 -23.75 -2.20 11.68
CA SER A 66 -23.21 -1.10 12.49
C SER A 66 -23.47 -1.31 13.99
N LEU A 67 -24.67 -1.75 14.38
CA LEU A 67 -25.02 -2.04 15.77
C LEU A 67 -24.19 -3.18 16.37
N GLN A 68 -23.79 -4.15 15.55
CA GLN A 68 -22.96 -5.27 15.98
C GLN A 68 -21.46 -4.96 16.01
N GLY A 69 -21.06 -3.70 15.78
CA GLY A 69 -19.66 -3.33 15.71
C GLY A 69 -18.93 -3.98 14.53
N ALA A 70 -19.66 -4.39 13.47
CA ALA A 70 -19.09 -5.04 12.28
C ALA A 70 -18.07 -4.16 11.53
N TYR A 71 -18.01 -2.88 11.88
CA TYR A 71 -17.16 -1.86 11.27
C TYR A 71 -16.10 -1.29 12.21
N VAL A 72 -15.84 -1.95 13.35
CA VAL A 72 -14.79 -1.61 14.31
C VAL A 72 -13.44 -2.23 13.87
N PHE A 73 -12.35 -1.56 14.22
CA PHE A 73 -10.97 -2.00 13.96
C PHE A 73 -10.74 -3.36 14.67
N ASP A 74 -10.06 -4.30 14.02
CA ASP A 74 -9.76 -5.69 14.47
C ASP A 74 -10.69 -6.84 14.02
N ARG A 75 -11.52 -6.62 12.99
CA ARG A 75 -12.28 -7.72 12.36
C ARG A 75 -11.43 -8.61 11.43
N PHE A 76 -11.96 -9.81 11.13
CA PHE A 76 -11.28 -10.93 10.44
C PHE A 76 -10.17 -11.63 11.24
N THR A 77 -10.16 -11.53 12.57
CA THR A 77 -9.31 -12.35 13.44
C THR A 77 -9.87 -13.76 13.63
N SER A 78 -11.20 -13.92 13.57
CA SER A 78 -11.89 -15.21 13.73
C SER A 78 -13.04 -15.38 12.75
N LEU A 79 -12.98 -16.43 11.92
CA LEU A 79 -14.05 -16.79 10.98
C LEU A 79 -15.37 -17.11 11.71
N SER A 80 -15.29 -17.72 12.90
CA SER A 80 -16.49 -18.07 13.68
C SER A 80 -17.25 -16.82 14.14
N GLN A 81 -16.54 -15.76 14.53
CA GLN A 81 -17.16 -14.49 14.91
C GLN A 81 -17.82 -13.82 13.71
N GLU A 82 -17.15 -13.83 12.55
CA GLU A 82 -17.71 -13.29 11.30
C GLU A 82 -19.01 -14.00 10.90
N ILE A 83 -19.02 -15.35 10.92
CA ILE A 83 -20.22 -16.14 10.60
C ILE A 83 -21.35 -15.86 11.59
N LYS A 84 -21.05 -15.72 12.89
CA LYS A 84 -22.06 -15.36 13.90
C LYS A 84 -22.66 -13.98 13.64
N THR A 85 -21.86 -12.99 13.26
CA THR A 85 -22.33 -11.65 12.89
C THR A 85 -23.20 -11.71 11.63
N VAL A 86 -22.81 -12.48 10.61
CA VAL A 86 -23.62 -12.68 9.39
C VAL A 86 -24.95 -13.35 9.74
N PHE A 87 -24.94 -14.43 10.52
CA PHE A 87 -26.14 -15.13 10.93
C PHE A 87 -27.13 -14.21 11.66
N LYS A 88 -26.67 -13.47 12.68
CA LYS A 88 -27.51 -12.50 13.40
C LYS A 88 -28.08 -11.45 12.46
N THR A 89 -27.26 -10.93 11.54
CA THR A 89 -27.68 -9.90 10.59
C THR A 89 -28.78 -10.39 9.67
N VAL A 90 -28.59 -11.55 9.05
CA VAL A 90 -29.59 -12.14 8.16
C VAL A 90 -30.85 -12.51 8.93
N PHE A 91 -30.71 -13.09 10.12
CA PHE A 91 -31.85 -13.50 10.95
C PHE A 91 -32.71 -12.31 11.38
N PHE A 92 -32.12 -11.31 12.04
CA PHE A 92 -32.86 -10.13 12.49
C PHE A 92 -33.36 -9.29 11.32
N GLY A 93 -32.58 -9.17 10.24
CA GLY A 93 -33.02 -8.40 9.08
C GLY A 93 -34.19 -9.05 8.36
N THR A 94 -34.16 -10.37 8.19
CA THR A 94 -35.29 -11.13 7.63
C THR A 94 -36.52 -11.03 8.52
N LEU A 95 -36.35 -11.12 9.84
CA LEU A 95 -37.45 -10.97 10.79
C LEU A 95 -38.11 -9.59 10.67
N ILE A 96 -37.33 -8.51 10.64
CA ILE A 96 -37.85 -7.13 10.49
C ILE A 96 -38.57 -6.96 9.15
N LEU A 97 -38.03 -7.50 8.05
CA LEU A 97 -38.69 -7.43 6.74
C LEU A 97 -40.03 -8.17 6.73
N LEU A 98 -40.10 -9.38 7.30
CA LEU A 98 -41.34 -10.14 7.38
C LEU A 98 -42.37 -9.46 8.30
N SER A 99 -41.95 -8.99 9.46
CA SER A 99 -42.82 -8.26 10.40
C SER A 99 -43.32 -6.95 9.80
N GLY A 100 -42.45 -6.18 9.14
CA GLY A 100 -42.82 -4.93 8.46
C GLY A 100 -43.81 -5.16 7.32
N ALA A 101 -43.58 -6.16 6.47
CA ALA A 101 -44.50 -6.53 5.40
C ALA A 101 -45.88 -6.95 5.95
N PHE A 102 -45.92 -7.69 7.07
CA PHE A 102 -47.16 -8.08 7.73
C PHE A 102 -47.91 -6.90 8.35
N LEU A 103 -47.22 -6.06 9.15
CA LEU A 103 -47.83 -4.95 9.88
C LEU A 103 -48.37 -3.85 8.96
N LEU A 104 -47.61 -3.51 7.92
CA LEU A 104 -48.00 -2.49 6.93
C LEU A 104 -49.02 -3.02 5.91
N LYS A 105 -49.48 -4.28 6.07
CA LYS A 105 -50.39 -4.98 5.14
C LYS A 105 -49.91 -4.88 3.68
N ILE A 106 -48.59 -4.89 3.51
CA ILE A 106 -47.99 -4.77 2.19
C ILE A 106 -48.14 -6.13 1.51
N TYR A 107 -48.92 -6.15 0.42
CA TYR A 107 -49.12 -7.36 -0.39
C TYR A 107 -47.85 -7.78 -1.15
N PHE A 108 -46.87 -6.87 -1.29
CA PHE A 108 -45.61 -7.05 -2.03
C PHE A 108 -44.39 -6.56 -1.25
N PRO A 109 -43.41 -7.39 -0.89
CA PRO A 109 -42.95 -8.57 -1.65
C PRO A 109 -43.68 -9.86 -1.29
N ALA A 110 -43.65 -10.82 -2.22
CA ALA A 110 -44.02 -12.19 -1.91
C ALA A 110 -43.14 -12.71 -0.76
N ARG A 111 -43.74 -13.29 0.28
CA ARG A 111 -43.00 -13.86 1.43
C ARG A 111 -41.93 -14.87 0.99
N THR A 112 -42.21 -15.60 -0.09
CA THR A 112 -41.26 -16.52 -0.73
C THR A 112 -40.00 -15.81 -1.24
N LEU A 113 -40.11 -14.58 -1.75
CA LEU A 113 -38.95 -13.78 -2.18
C LEU A 113 -38.05 -13.43 -0.99
N ILE A 114 -38.64 -13.00 0.15
CA ILE A 114 -37.87 -12.67 1.36
C ILE A 114 -37.11 -13.89 1.89
N VAL A 115 -37.74 -15.08 1.87
CA VAL A 115 -37.10 -16.33 2.33
C VAL A 115 -35.96 -16.76 1.39
N ILE A 116 -36.17 -16.71 0.07
CA ILE A 116 -35.11 -17.01 -0.91
C ILE A 116 -33.96 -16.01 -0.75
N PHE A 117 -34.28 -14.73 -0.59
CA PHE A 117 -33.31 -13.68 -0.33
C PHE A 117 -32.48 -13.95 0.93
N ALA A 118 -33.10 -14.34 2.04
CA ALA A 118 -32.37 -14.67 3.27
C ALA A 118 -31.34 -15.78 3.06
N GLY A 119 -31.71 -16.85 2.34
CA GLY A 119 -30.81 -17.95 2.02
C GLY A 119 -29.64 -17.53 1.12
N VAL A 120 -29.94 -16.87 0.00
CA VAL A 120 -28.92 -16.37 -0.94
C VAL A 120 -27.98 -15.37 -0.27
N ASN A 121 -28.55 -14.46 0.53
CA ASN A 121 -27.78 -13.43 1.22
C ASN A 121 -26.85 -14.02 2.29
N PHE A 122 -27.32 -15.00 3.06
CA PHE A 122 -26.47 -15.72 4.01
C PHE A 122 -25.29 -16.39 3.30
N SER A 123 -25.54 -17.11 2.20
CA SER A 123 -24.49 -17.79 1.44
C SER A 123 -23.46 -16.82 0.88
N LEU A 124 -23.89 -15.72 0.25
CA LEU A 124 -22.99 -14.74 -0.35
C LEU A 124 -22.19 -13.96 0.70
N LEU A 125 -22.80 -13.55 1.81
CA LEU A 125 -22.08 -12.88 2.91
C LEU A 125 -21.06 -13.82 3.58
N VAL A 126 -21.40 -15.09 3.80
CA VAL A 126 -20.43 -16.06 4.34
C VAL A 126 -19.26 -16.25 3.38
N LEU A 127 -19.53 -16.40 2.08
CA LEU A 127 -18.49 -16.51 1.06
C LEU A 127 -17.58 -15.27 1.06
N GLU A 128 -18.16 -14.09 1.07
CA GLU A 128 -17.46 -12.80 1.13
C GLU A 128 -16.53 -12.73 2.35
N LYS A 129 -17.04 -12.98 3.55
CA LYS A 129 -16.23 -12.93 4.79
C LYS A 129 -15.15 -13.99 4.80
N THR A 130 -15.41 -15.17 4.24
CA THR A 130 -14.43 -16.26 4.13
C THR A 130 -13.29 -15.88 3.18
N VAL A 131 -13.61 -15.32 2.01
CA VAL A 131 -12.61 -14.84 1.05
C VAL A 131 -11.75 -13.74 1.67
N ILE A 132 -12.37 -12.75 2.30
CA ILE A 132 -11.62 -11.66 2.97
C ILE A 132 -10.74 -12.22 4.10
N TYR A 133 -11.27 -13.14 4.91
CA TYR A 133 -10.51 -13.80 5.98
C TYR A 133 -9.28 -14.52 5.44
N TYR A 134 -9.40 -15.33 4.38
CA TYR A 134 -8.26 -16.04 3.81
C TYR A 134 -7.25 -15.11 3.14
N ILE A 135 -7.70 -14.07 2.42
CA ILE A 135 -6.81 -13.06 1.86
C ILE A 135 -6.01 -12.38 2.97
N ILE A 136 -6.68 -11.94 4.04
CA ILE A 136 -6.01 -11.29 5.18
C ILE A 136 -5.10 -12.29 5.91
N SER A 137 -5.52 -13.53 6.09
CA SER A 137 -4.72 -14.58 6.76
C SER A 137 -3.46 -14.93 5.96
N ASP A 138 -3.56 -15.04 4.64
CA ASP A 138 -2.41 -15.29 3.75
C ASP A 138 -1.45 -14.09 3.73
N LEU A 139 -1.99 -12.86 3.67
CA LEU A 139 -1.19 -11.64 3.80
C LEU A 139 -0.47 -11.56 5.15
N LYS A 140 -1.12 -11.99 6.23
CA LYS A 140 -0.51 -12.10 7.57
C LYS A 140 0.61 -13.14 7.61
N LYS A 141 0.37 -14.35 7.08
CA LYS A 141 1.37 -15.44 7.05
C LYS A 141 2.63 -15.09 6.26
N ARG A 142 2.49 -14.29 5.20
CA ARG A 142 3.61 -13.85 4.36
C ARG A 142 4.42 -12.68 4.95
N GLY A 143 4.19 -12.31 6.21
CA GLY A 143 4.97 -11.29 6.92
C GLY A 143 4.64 -9.84 6.54
N TYR A 144 3.65 -9.59 5.68
CA TYR A 144 3.25 -8.23 5.25
C TYR A 144 2.55 -7.42 6.35
N HIS A 145 2.40 -7.95 7.57
CA HIS A 145 1.74 -7.29 8.69
C HIS A 145 2.68 -6.84 9.80
N LYS A 146 3.92 -7.32 9.82
CA LYS A 146 4.90 -6.94 10.84
C LYS A 146 5.56 -5.63 10.45
N LYS A 147 5.25 -4.57 11.18
CA LYS A 147 5.91 -3.27 11.00
C LYS A 147 7.18 -3.26 11.82
N PRO A 148 8.37 -3.18 11.21
CA PRO A 148 9.62 -3.09 11.95
C PRO A 148 9.70 -1.74 12.64
N VAL A 149 9.77 -1.76 13.96
CA VAL A 149 9.77 -0.58 14.82
C VAL A 149 11.02 -0.54 15.69
N ILE A 150 11.56 0.66 15.86
CA ILE A 150 12.56 0.96 16.88
C ILE A 150 11.91 1.75 17.99
N ILE A 151 12.23 1.41 19.24
CA ILE A 151 11.80 2.17 20.41
C ILE A 151 12.99 2.99 20.94
N ILE A 152 12.80 4.30 21.08
CA ILE A 152 13.77 5.21 21.70
C ILE A 152 13.43 5.33 23.19
N GLY A 153 14.38 4.95 24.02
CA GLY A 153 14.24 4.89 25.48
C GLY A 153 14.09 3.46 25.99
N THR A 154 14.73 3.17 27.12
CA THR A 154 14.69 1.87 27.81
C THR A 154 14.06 1.98 29.21
N GLY A 155 13.36 3.09 29.49
CA GLY A 155 12.78 3.39 30.80
C GLY A 155 11.37 2.81 31.00
N GLU A 156 10.67 3.29 32.02
CA GLU A 156 9.34 2.80 32.42
C GLU A 156 8.30 2.90 31.31
N LYS A 157 8.25 4.02 30.56
CA LYS A 157 7.33 4.16 29.40
C LYS A 157 7.56 3.10 28.32
N ALA A 158 8.81 2.66 28.13
CA ALA A 158 9.13 1.60 27.18
C ALA A 158 8.65 0.23 27.71
N ARG A 159 8.76 -0.01 29.02
CA ARG A 159 8.21 -1.21 29.68
C ARG A 159 6.70 -1.29 29.51
N GLU A 160 5.98 -0.22 29.85
CA GLU A 160 4.52 -0.14 29.73
C GLU A 160 4.07 -0.38 28.29
N PHE A 161 4.77 0.20 27.32
CA PHE A 161 4.50 -0.02 25.91
C PHE A 161 4.68 -1.49 25.50
N MET A 162 5.79 -2.12 25.93
CA MET A 162 6.06 -3.53 25.65
C MET A 162 5.04 -4.48 26.31
N GLU A 163 4.60 -4.19 27.53
CA GLU A 163 3.53 -4.93 28.21
C GLU A 163 2.20 -4.78 27.45
N SER A 164 1.86 -3.56 27.02
CA SER A 164 0.63 -3.30 26.25
C SER A 164 0.58 -4.04 24.90
N ILE A 165 1.73 -4.32 24.29
CA ILE A 165 1.82 -5.07 23.01
C ILE A 165 1.65 -6.57 23.22
N LYS A 166 2.07 -7.12 24.38
CA LYS A 166 2.00 -8.57 24.64
C LYS A 166 0.57 -9.07 24.87
N ASP A 167 -0.28 -8.22 25.44
CA ASP A 167 -1.59 -8.62 25.99
C ASP A 167 -2.80 -8.31 25.09
N GLY A 168 -2.59 -7.76 23.88
CA GLY A 168 -3.68 -7.22 23.05
C GLY A 168 -3.76 -7.76 21.62
N PRO A 169 -4.97 -7.90 21.03
CA PRO A 169 -5.14 -7.94 19.58
C PRO A 169 -4.89 -6.54 19.02
N GLY A 170 -3.80 -6.34 18.27
CA GLY A 170 -3.45 -5.05 17.67
C GLY A 170 -2.55 -5.20 16.44
N GLU A 171 -2.00 -4.10 15.92
CA GLU A 171 -0.99 -4.16 14.85
C GLU A 171 0.20 -4.99 15.33
N GLU A 172 0.57 -6.04 14.57
CA GLU A 172 1.77 -6.82 14.86
C GLU A 172 2.99 -5.93 14.63
N LEU A 173 3.52 -5.34 15.71
CA LEU A 173 4.78 -4.61 15.67
C LEU A 173 5.93 -5.61 15.80
N GLU A 174 6.91 -5.51 14.93
CA GLU A 174 8.18 -6.22 15.07
C GLU A 174 9.18 -5.26 15.71
N ILE A 175 9.49 -5.49 16.98
CA ILE A 175 10.48 -4.69 17.69
C ILE A 175 11.86 -5.10 17.21
N VAL A 176 12.44 -4.29 16.32
CA VAL A 176 13.79 -4.51 15.77
C VAL A 176 14.84 -4.29 16.87
N GLY A 177 14.57 -3.34 17.77
CA GLY A 177 15.39 -3.11 18.96
C GLY A 177 15.16 -1.75 19.60
N PHE A 178 15.97 -1.47 20.61
CA PHE A 178 15.91 -0.25 21.40
C PHE A 178 17.08 0.69 21.10
N ILE A 179 16.85 1.98 21.28
CA ILE A 179 17.91 2.99 21.31
C ILE A 179 17.98 3.56 22.72
N GLY A 180 19.14 3.37 23.35
CA GLY A 180 19.42 3.86 24.70
C GLY A 180 19.94 5.30 24.72
N GLU A 181 19.99 5.90 25.92
CA GLU A 181 20.57 7.24 26.09
C GLU A 181 22.11 7.21 26.12
N LYS A 182 22.72 6.11 26.61
CA LYS A 182 24.16 5.93 26.73
C LYS A 182 24.64 4.70 25.97
N GLU A 183 25.81 4.82 25.34
CA GLU A 183 26.46 3.77 24.54
C GLU A 183 26.83 2.51 25.34
N THR A 184 26.99 2.62 26.66
CA THR A 184 27.39 1.53 27.57
C THR A 184 26.44 0.33 27.60
N ASN A 185 25.23 0.47 27.03
CA ASN A 185 24.21 -0.58 27.02
C ASN A 185 24.03 -1.24 25.64
N VAL A 186 24.78 -0.84 24.61
CA VAL A 186 24.66 -1.41 23.26
C VAL A 186 25.01 -2.90 23.28
N GLY A 187 24.14 -3.73 22.68
CA GLY A 187 24.26 -5.19 22.69
C GLY A 187 23.57 -5.88 23.89
N ASN A 188 23.15 -5.14 24.92
CA ASN A 188 22.34 -5.71 25.99
C ASN A 188 20.89 -5.93 25.54
N ARG A 189 20.24 -6.96 26.11
CA ARG A 189 18.81 -7.22 25.89
C ARG A 189 17.95 -6.53 26.91
N VAL A 190 16.91 -5.83 26.44
CA VAL A 190 15.89 -5.20 27.27
C VAL A 190 14.51 -5.58 26.73
N TYR A 191 13.62 -6.02 27.61
CA TYR A 191 12.24 -6.42 27.28
C TYR A 191 12.11 -7.46 26.14
N GLY A 192 13.18 -8.22 25.85
CA GLY A 192 13.20 -9.26 24.81
C GLY A 192 13.80 -8.85 23.46
N ALA A 193 14.31 -7.62 23.31
CA ALA A 193 15.02 -7.17 22.11
C ALA A 193 16.36 -6.49 22.46
N ASP A 194 17.26 -6.40 21.48
CA ASP A 194 18.61 -5.86 21.68
C ASP A 194 18.61 -4.32 21.65
N ILE A 195 19.53 -3.70 22.39
CA ILE A 195 19.84 -2.27 22.24
C ILE A 195 20.79 -2.12 21.04
N LEU A 196 20.31 -1.48 19.98
CA LEU A 196 21.01 -1.36 18.69
C LEU A 196 22.00 -0.20 18.65
N GLY A 197 21.86 0.76 19.55
CA GLY A 197 22.66 1.98 19.56
C GLY A 197 22.19 2.98 20.61
N ASP A 198 22.79 4.17 20.55
CA ASP A 198 22.43 5.32 21.35
C ASP A 198 21.82 6.45 20.50
N PHE A 199 21.47 7.57 21.14
CA PHE A 199 20.88 8.72 20.44
C PHE A 199 21.77 9.28 19.32
N GLN A 200 23.10 9.19 19.44
CA GLN A 200 24.04 9.67 18.42
C GLN A 200 24.11 8.72 17.22
N ASN A 201 24.00 7.42 17.47
CA ASN A 201 24.08 6.38 16.44
C ASN A 201 22.74 6.09 15.76
N LEU A 202 21.64 6.75 16.15
CA LEU A 202 20.30 6.59 15.55
C LEU A 202 20.35 6.65 14.02
N LYS A 203 21.08 7.61 13.45
CA LYS A 203 21.24 7.74 11.98
C LYS A 203 21.80 6.46 11.35
N LYS A 204 22.87 5.89 11.92
CA LYS A 204 23.51 4.67 11.41
C LYS A 204 22.56 3.48 11.51
N VAL A 205 21.78 3.38 12.60
CA VAL A 205 20.79 2.31 12.79
C VAL A 205 19.68 2.43 11.74
N LEU A 206 19.13 3.63 11.52
CA LEU A 206 18.13 3.88 10.47
C LEU A 206 18.66 3.62 9.06
N HIS A 207 19.97 3.69 8.83
CA HIS A 207 20.58 3.39 7.54
C HIS A 207 20.78 1.90 7.30
N ARG A 208 21.03 1.12 8.36
CA ARG A 208 21.31 -0.31 8.30
C ARG A 208 20.06 -1.18 8.32
N HIS A 209 19.00 -0.72 8.99
CA HIS A 209 17.77 -1.50 9.19
C HIS A 209 16.59 -0.88 8.43
N PRO A 210 15.73 -1.70 7.79
CA PRO A 210 14.48 -1.23 7.19
C PRO A 210 13.45 -0.98 8.29
N ILE A 211 13.42 0.25 8.80
CA ILE A 211 12.51 0.67 9.88
C ILE A 211 11.32 1.42 9.30
N ASP A 212 10.10 1.00 9.66
CA ASP A 212 8.86 1.67 9.25
C ASP A 212 8.50 2.82 10.20
N GLU A 213 8.74 2.62 11.50
CA GLU A 213 8.32 3.56 12.54
C GLU A 213 9.33 3.63 13.70
N VAL A 214 9.51 4.83 14.24
CA VAL A 214 10.33 5.08 15.44
C VAL A 214 9.41 5.59 16.55
N ILE A 215 9.35 4.84 17.65
CA ILE A 215 8.49 5.17 18.80
C ILE A 215 9.33 5.78 19.92
N PHE A 216 9.02 7.02 20.28
CA PHE A 216 9.65 7.73 21.38
C PHE A 216 8.93 7.41 22.69
N ALA A 217 9.59 6.57 23.50
CA ALA A 217 9.17 6.18 24.84
C ALA A 217 10.01 6.92 25.90
N LEU A 218 10.04 8.24 25.81
CA LEU A 218 10.86 9.12 26.67
C LEU A 218 10.00 10.00 27.58
N SER A 219 10.53 10.37 28.74
CA SER A 219 9.96 11.40 29.62
C SER A 219 10.21 12.81 29.06
N LYS A 220 9.41 13.79 29.50
CA LYS A 220 9.33 15.17 28.98
C LYS A 220 10.65 15.97 29.02
N GLU A 221 11.64 15.53 29.80
CA GLU A 221 12.83 16.32 30.13
C GLU A 221 13.98 16.19 29.13
N ASN A 222 13.83 15.33 28.11
CA ASN A 222 14.91 15.08 27.15
C ASN A 222 14.96 16.16 26.05
N LEU A 223 15.85 17.14 26.24
CA LEU A 223 16.18 18.22 25.29
C LEU A 223 16.51 17.71 23.86
N LYS A 224 16.97 16.46 23.72
CA LYS A 224 17.38 15.86 22.44
C LYS A 224 16.24 15.29 21.59
N ILE A 225 15.00 15.24 22.08
CA ILE A 225 13.86 14.71 21.33
C ILE A 225 13.66 15.47 20.01
N GLY A 226 13.81 16.80 20.02
CA GLY A 226 13.64 17.63 18.83
C GLY A 226 14.62 17.29 17.71
N GLU A 227 15.88 17.04 18.03
CA GLU A 227 16.92 16.67 17.05
C GLU A 227 16.64 15.30 16.43
N MET A 228 16.27 14.31 17.24
CA MET A 228 15.94 12.97 16.77
C MET A 228 14.67 12.96 15.91
N LEU A 229 13.65 13.75 16.25
CA LEU A 229 12.45 13.91 15.43
C LEU A 229 12.78 14.50 14.05
N ARG A 230 13.61 15.54 14.00
CA ARG A 230 14.06 16.14 12.73
C ARG A 230 14.85 15.16 11.89
N LEU A 231 15.76 14.39 12.49
CA LEU A 231 16.52 13.35 11.79
C LEU A 231 15.61 12.29 11.17
N CYS A 232 14.63 11.78 11.92
CA CYS A 232 13.68 10.80 11.39
C CYS A 232 12.82 11.40 10.27
N GLU A 233 12.43 12.68 10.40
CA GLU A 233 11.67 13.41 9.38
C GLU A 233 12.48 13.61 8.09
N GLU A 234 13.75 13.99 8.20
CA GLU A 234 14.69 14.11 7.08
C GLU A 234 14.95 12.77 6.38
N GLU A 235 14.98 11.67 7.12
CA GLU A 235 15.12 10.31 6.57
C GLU A 235 13.80 9.75 5.98
N GLY A 236 12.67 10.45 6.19
CA GLY A 236 11.35 10.02 5.75
C GLY A 236 10.77 8.85 6.56
N VAL A 237 11.22 8.66 7.80
CA VAL A 237 10.74 7.60 8.71
C VAL A 237 9.59 8.13 9.56
N THR A 238 8.53 7.32 9.71
CA THR A 238 7.39 7.72 10.56
C THR A 238 7.83 7.75 12.02
N THR A 239 7.43 8.78 12.77
CA THR A 239 7.73 8.86 14.21
C THR A 239 6.45 8.87 15.01
N SER A 240 6.45 8.22 16.16
CA SER A 240 5.34 8.25 17.12
C SER A 240 5.86 8.54 18.51
N ILE A 241 5.16 9.37 19.28
CA ILE A 241 5.55 9.72 20.65
C ILE A 241 4.50 9.19 21.61
N ILE A 242 4.91 8.43 22.63
CA ILE A 242 4.01 8.04 23.72
C ILE A 242 3.70 9.27 24.56
N THR A 243 2.45 9.72 24.56
CA THR A 243 2.01 10.94 25.27
C THR A 243 0.83 10.65 26.19
N ASP A 244 0.86 11.31 27.35
CA ASP A 244 -0.23 11.27 28.34
C ASP A 244 -1.19 12.47 28.16
N PHE A 245 -0.92 13.34 27.18
CA PHE A 245 -1.65 14.59 26.96
C PHE A 245 -2.46 14.56 25.65
N PRO A 246 -3.70 15.08 25.63
CA PRO A 246 -4.45 15.27 24.40
C PRO A 246 -3.81 16.39 23.58
N VAL A 247 -3.10 16.05 22.52
CA VAL A 247 -2.46 17.04 21.65
C VAL A 247 -3.45 17.56 20.61
N SER A 248 -3.77 18.85 20.70
CA SER A 248 -4.43 19.60 19.64
C SER A 248 -3.37 20.41 18.90
N ALA A 249 -2.83 19.86 17.81
CA ALA A 249 -1.81 20.52 17.01
C ALA A 249 -2.28 20.69 15.55
N LYS A 250 -2.04 21.89 15.01
CA LYS A 250 -2.32 22.31 13.62
C LYS A 250 -1.38 21.68 12.58
N THR A 251 -0.42 20.86 12.99
CA THR A 251 0.43 20.04 12.11
C THR A 251 -0.29 18.73 11.77
N ASN A 252 0.20 17.93 10.80
CA ASN A 252 -0.38 16.62 10.42
C ASN A 252 -0.20 15.52 11.50
N VAL A 253 -0.42 15.89 12.76
CA VAL A 253 -0.30 15.09 13.95
C VAL A 253 -1.50 14.19 14.07
N GLN A 254 -1.26 12.90 14.28
CA GLN A 254 -2.33 11.94 14.42
C GLN A 254 -2.20 11.23 15.75
N LEU A 255 -3.25 11.31 16.55
CA LEU A 255 -3.37 10.44 17.71
C LEU A 255 -3.76 9.04 17.21
N ARG A 256 -2.83 8.09 17.34
CA ARG A 256 -3.05 6.65 17.25
C ARG A 256 -3.22 6.11 18.66
N MET A 257 -4.00 5.04 18.80
CA MET A 257 -3.97 4.23 20.02
C MET A 257 -3.17 2.97 19.66
N ALA A 258 -2.04 2.75 20.32
CA ALA A 258 -1.45 1.41 20.37
C ALA A 258 -2.03 0.75 21.62
N HIS A 259 -3.06 -0.06 21.42
CA HIS A 259 -3.85 -0.64 22.51
C HIS A 259 -4.45 0.44 23.42
N ASN A 260 -3.92 0.62 24.63
CA ASN A 260 -4.38 1.61 25.60
C ASN A 260 -3.49 2.87 25.68
N LEU A 261 -2.39 2.93 24.93
CA LEU A 261 -1.46 4.05 24.96
C LEU A 261 -1.69 5.02 23.78
N PRO A 262 -1.86 6.33 24.05
CA PRO A 262 -1.90 7.33 22.99
C PRO A 262 -0.51 7.49 22.37
N LEU A 263 -0.41 7.15 21.09
CA LEU A 263 0.73 7.43 20.24
C LEU A 263 0.45 8.67 19.40
N LEU A 264 1.30 9.66 19.52
CA LEU A 264 1.29 10.85 18.69
C LEU A 264 2.17 10.63 17.46
N THR A 265 1.57 10.22 16.35
CA THR A 265 2.30 9.98 15.11
C THR A 265 2.52 11.27 14.34
N LEU A 266 3.79 11.59 14.10
CA LEU A 266 4.25 12.64 13.21
C LEU A 266 4.70 11.97 11.90
N SER A 267 3.93 12.19 10.84
CA SER A 267 4.32 11.82 9.48
C SER A 267 4.14 13.02 8.55
N ARG A 268 5.17 13.34 7.77
CA ARG A 268 5.12 14.43 6.77
C ARG A 268 4.36 14.10 5.51
N VAL A 269 3.87 12.87 5.40
CA VAL A 269 3.33 12.34 4.17
C VAL A 269 1.84 12.08 4.36
N PRO A 270 0.97 13.11 4.32
CA PRO A 270 -0.44 13.00 4.65
C PRO A 270 -1.25 12.45 3.47
N TYR A 271 -0.98 11.22 3.04
CA TYR A 271 -1.78 10.63 1.97
C TYR A 271 -3.14 10.16 2.49
N SER A 272 -4.19 10.55 1.79
CA SER A 272 -5.52 10.00 2.01
C SER A 272 -5.49 8.49 1.71
N PRO A 273 -5.91 7.62 2.65
CA PRO A 273 -6.02 6.18 2.45
C PRO A 273 -6.83 5.79 1.22
N TRP A 274 -7.92 6.52 0.97
CA TRP A 274 -8.75 6.35 -0.22
C TRP A 274 -7.97 6.63 -1.50
N GLN A 275 -7.17 7.70 -1.52
CA GLN A 275 -6.35 8.03 -2.69
C GLN A 275 -5.25 6.98 -2.91
N LEU A 276 -4.63 6.45 -1.85
CA LEU A 276 -3.64 5.37 -1.97
C LEU A 276 -4.26 4.07 -2.49
N PHE A 277 -5.49 3.77 -2.07
CA PHE A 277 -6.22 2.62 -2.59
C PHE A 277 -6.60 2.79 -4.06
N LEU A 278 -7.15 3.95 -4.43
CA LEU A 278 -7.43 4.25 -5.83
C LEU A 278 -6.17 4.17 -6.67
N LYS A 279 -5.07 4.77 -6.21
CA LYS A 279 -3.75 4.65 -6.84
C LYS A 279 -3.37 3.18 -7.04
N ARG A 280 -3.55 2.35 -6.02
CA ARG A 280 -3.24 0.91 -6.11
C ARG A 280 -4.12 0.17 -7.12
N ILE A 281 -5.42 0.47 -7.19
CA ILE A 281 -6.31 -0.10 -8.20
C ILE A 281 -5.84 0.32 -9.59
N THR A 282 -5.59 1.62 -9.79
CA THR A 282 -5.10 2.17 -11.06
C THR A 282 -3.79 1.50 -11.48
N ASP A 283 -2.85 1.34 -10.56
CA ASP A 283 -1.58 0.64 -10.77
C ASP A 283 -1.80 -0.80 -11.27
N ILE A 284 -2.67 -1.55 -10.61
CA ILE A 284 -2.96 -2.95 -10.96
C ILE A 284 -3.64 -3.03 -12.33
N VAL A 285 -4.71 -2.26 -12.55
CA VAL A 285 -5.52 -2.32 -13.78
C VAL A 285 -4.70 -1.92 -14.99
N ILE A 286 -4.01 -0.78 -14.95
CA ILE A 286 -3.21 -0.30 -16.09
C ILE A 286 -2.04 -1.25 -16.35
N SER A 287 -1.35 -1.74 -15.31
CA SER A 287 -0.23 -2.68 -15.51
C SER A 287 -0.69 -4.02 -16.08
N ALA A 288 -1.81 -4.56 -15.61
CA ALA A 288 -2.35 -5.83 -16.11
C ALA A 288 -2.78 -5.70 -17.58
N LEU A 289 -3.49 -4.62 -17.92
CA LEU A 289 -3.90 -4.34 -19.30
C LEU A 289 -2.69 -4.17 -20.21
N THR A 290 -1.70 -3.36 -19.80
CA THR A 290 -0.50 -3.09 -20.60
C THR A 290 0.31 -4.36 -20.84
N LEU A 291 0.53 -5.17 -19.80
CA LEU A 291 1.26 -6.45 -19.94
C LEU A 291 0.52 -7.43 -20.86
N THR A 292 -0.81 -7.48 -20.79
CA THR A 292 -1.60 -8.38 -21.63
C THR A 292 -1.57 -7.93 -23.10
N ILE A 293 -1.87 -6.65 -23.35
CA ILE A 293 -1.96 -6.08 -24.71
C ILE A 293 -0.58 -6.08 -25.39
N LEU A 294 0.49 -5.74 -24.66
CA LEU A 294 1.85 -5.67 -25.21
C LEU A 294 2.60 -7.01 -25.15
N SER A 295 1.97 -8.10 -24.72
CA SER A 295 2.62 -9.41 -24.67
C SER A 295 3.19 -9.88 -26.03
N PRO A 296 2.55 -9.64 -27.21
CA PRO A 296 3.16 -10.00 -28.48
C PRO A 296 4.41 -9.18 -28.79
N LEU A 297 4.38 -7.88 -28.45
CA LEU A 297 5.54 -7.00 -28.59
C LEU A 297 6.70 -7.44 -27.70
N PHE A 298 6.42 -7.92 -26.48
CA PHE A 298 7.43 -8.43 -25.57
C PHE A 298 8.14 -9.66 -26.15
N LEU A 299 7.42 -10.56 -26.83
CA LEU A 299 8.02 -11.71 -27.52
C LEU A 299 8.94 -11.27 -28.66
N ILE A 300 8.54 -10.27 -29.44
CA ILE A 300 9.38 -9.71 -30.52
C ILE A 300 10.66 -9.09 -29.94
N ILE A 301 10.54 -8.27 -28.90
CA ILE A 301 11.69 -7.67 -28.23
C ILE A 301 12.60 -8.75 -27.64
N ALA A 302 12.03 -9.77 -27.00
CA ALA A 302 12.77 -10.90 -26.45
C ALA A 302 13.58 -11.63 -27.52
N ALA A 303 12.98 -11.92 -28.67
CA ALA A 303 13.66 -12.51 -29.81
C ALA A 303 14.80 -11.63 -30.33
N LEU A 304 14.55 -10.33 -30.53
CA LEU A 304 15.58 -9.37 -30.98
C LEU A 304 16.76 -9.31 -30.01
N VAL A 305 16.51 -9.22 -28.70
CA VAL A 305 17.59 -9.21 -27.70
C VAL A 305 18.37 -10.53 -27.72
N LYS A 306 17.68 -11.68 -27.82
CA LYS A 306 18.30 -13.01 -27.80
C LYS A 306 19.15 -13.28 -29.04
N PHE A 307 18.71 -12.85 -30.22
CA PHE A 307 19.43 -13.08 -31.48
C PHE A 307 20.55 -12.07 -31.74
N THR A 308 20.52 -10.89 -31.13
CA THR A 308 21.54 -9.84 -31.37
C THR A 308 22.58 -9.73 -30.27
N SER A 309 22.42 -10.41 -29.13
CA SER A 309 23.38 -10.39 -28.02
C SER A 309 23.38 -11.70 -27.22
N ALA A 310 24.56 -12.18 -26.83
CA ALA A 310 24.70 -13.40 -26.01
C ALA A 310 24.20 -13.19 -24.57
N GLY A 311 23.52 -14.19 -23.98
CA GLY A 311 23.03 -14.22 -22.58
C GLY A 311 21.49 -14.12 -22.40
N PRO A 312 20.97 -13.75 -21.21
CA PRO A 312 19.54 -13.72 -20.91
C PRO A 312 18.79 -12.53 -21.53
N VAL A 313 17.50 -12.71 -21.82
CA VAL A 313 16.63 -11.64 -22.38
C VAL A 313 16.37 -10.54 -21.36
N PHE A 314 16.06 -10.93 -20.12
CA PHE A 314 15.77 -10.01 -19.04
C PHE A 314 17.03 -9.80 -18.20
N TYR A 315 17.27 -8.53 -17.84
CA TYR A 315 18.24 -8.14 -16.85
C TYR A 315 17.51 -7.95 -15.52
N GLN A 316 17.91 -8.73 -14.52
CA GLN A 316 17.46 -8.59 -13.15
C GLN A 316 18.39 -7.61 -12.43
N TRP A 317 17.82 -6.64 -11.71
CA TRP A 317 18.58 -5.67 -10.94
C TRP A 317 17.95 -5.50 -9.56
N GLU A 318 18.81 -5.40 -8.56
CA GLU A 318 18.40 -5.22 -7.17
C GLU A 318 18.31 -3.72 -6.85
N VAL A 319 17.12 -3.31 -6.45
CA VAL A 319 16.79 -1.91 -6.17
C VAL A 319 16.15 -1.77 -4.80
N VAL A 320 16.19 -0.56 -4.27
CA VAL A 320 15.60 -0.25 -2.97
C VAL A 320 14.20 0.32 -3.16
N GLY A 321 13.22 -0.27 -2.48
CA GLY A 321 11.82 0.12 -2.51
C GLY A 321 11.38 0.92 -1.29
N PHE A 322 10.08 0.85 -1.04
CA PHE A 322 9.44 1.53 0.09
C PHE A 322 10.06 1.12 1.42
N ASN A 323 10.40 2.11 2.25
CA ASN A 323 11.03 1.95 3.55
C ASN A 323 12.30 1.10 3.51
N LYS A 324 13.18 1.39 2.53
CA LYS A 324 14.53 0.82 2.44
C LYS A 324 14.56 -0.69 2.16
N ARG A 325 13.43 -1.32 1.85
CA ARG A 325 13.35 -2.76 1.55
C ARG A 325 13.86 -3.04 0.14
N PRO A 326 14.88 -3.89 -0.05
CA PRO A 326 15.34 -4.26 -1.38
C PRO A 326 14.32 -5.18 -2.08
N PHE A 327 14.23 -5.08 -3.41
CA PHE A 327 13.48 -6.00 -4.24
C PHE A 327 14.12 -6.16 -5.61
N ASN A 328 13.81 -7.28 -6.25
CA ASN A 328 14.26 -7.58 -7.61
C ASN A 328 13.29 -7.00 -8.64
N SER A 329 13.81 -6.11 -9.48
CA SER A 329 13.12 -5.53 -10.63
C SER A 329 13.69 -6.11 -11.92
N TRP A 330 12.95 -5.97 -13.02
CA TRP A 330 13.25 -6.60 -14.31
C TRP A 330 13.17 -5.60 -15.45
N LYS A 331 14.15 -5.66 -16.36
CA LYS A 331 14.16 -4.88 -17.61
C LYS A 331 14.54 -5.79 -18.77
N PHE A 332 14.24 -5.39 -20.01
CA PHE A 332 14.91 -6.00 -21.15
C PHE A 332 16.39 -5.64 -21.11
N ARG A 333 17.24 -6.61 -21.42
CA ARG A 333 18.68 -6.35 -21.48
C ARG A 333 19.00 -5.46 -22.66
N THR A 334 19.59 -4.30 -22.37
CA THR A 334 20.02 -3.31 -23.37
C THR A 334 21.53 -3.16 -23.44
N MET A 335 22.27 -3.81 -22.55
CA MET A 335 23.72 -3.72 -22.44
C MET A 335 24.41 -5.06 -22.71
N VAL A 336 25.70 -4.99 -23.04
CA VAL A 336 26.60 -6.15 -23.14
C VAL A 336 26.76 -6.85 -21.78
N GLU A 337 27.14 -8.12 -21.78
CA GLU A 337 27.19 -8.95 -20.57
C GLU A 337 28.18 -8.43 -19.52
N ASN A 338 29.32 -7.87 -19.94
CA ASN A 338 30.35 -7.30 -19.06
C ASN A 338 30.14 -5.79 -18.76
N ALA A 339 28.91 -5.28 -18.83
CA ALA A 339 28.62 -3.87 -18.67
C ALA A 339 28.97 -3.30 -17.28
N ASP A 340 28.91 -4.11 -16.23
CA ASP A 340 29.27 -3.68 -14.87
C ASP A 340 30.78 -3.50 -14.70
N GLU A 341 31.59 -4.40 -15.27
CA GLU A 341 33.06 -4.24 -15.31
C GLU A 341 33.49 -3.01 -16.12
N LEU A 342 32.82 -2.78 -17.25
CA LEU A 342 33.05 -1.59 -18.08
C LEU A 342 32.62 -0.32 -17.36
N LYS A 343 31.56 -0.37 -16.54
CA LYS A 343 31.10 0.78 -15.74
C LYS A 343 32.21 1.34 -14.84
N ALA A 344 32.93 0.45 -14.16
CA ALA A 344 34.02 0.84 -13.27
C ALA A 344 35.13 1.59 -14.03
N LYS A 345 35.47 1.14 -15.24
CA LYS A 345 36.48 1.78 -16.12
C LYS A 345 36.00 3.09 -16.75
N LEU A 346 34.69 3.33 -16.78
CA LEU A 346 34.08 4.50 -17.40
C LEU A 346 33.63 5.54 -16.37
N TRP A 347 33.87 5.32 -15.07
CA TRP A 347 33.38 6.19 -14.00
C TRP A 347 33.86 7.65 -14.16
N ASP A 348 35.09 7.84 -14.65
CA ASP A 348 35.67 9.17 -14.90
C ASP A 348 34.96 9.93 -16.04
N LYS A 349 34.17 9.23 -16.86
CA LYS A 349 33.35 9.81 -17.94
C LYS A 349 31.90 10.02 -17.52
N ASN A 350 31.59 9.93 -16.24
CA ASN A 350 30.23 10.17 -15.73
C ASN A 350 29.82 11.64 -15.95
N GLU A 351 28.71 11.86 -16.63
CA GLU A 351 28.15 13.19 -16.90
C GLU A 351 27.21 13.68 -15.78
N MET A 352 26.94 12.84 -14.79
CA MET A 352 26.08 13.14 -13.64
C MET A 352 26.91 13.33 -12.37
N ALA A 353 26.75 14.46 -11.69
CA ALA A 353 27.29 14.66 -10.36
C ALA A 353 26.51 13.82 -9.33
N GLY A 354 27.23 13.22 -8.37
CA GLY A 354 26.64 12.45 -7.28
C GLY A 354 26.72 10.92 -7.45
N PRO A 355 25.77 10.17 -6.88
CA PRO A 355 25.85 8.71 -6.76
C PRO A 355 25.43 7.94 -8.02
N VAL A 356 24.76 8.60 -8.96
CA VAL A 356 24.19 7.99 -10.17
C VAL A 356 25.18 8.07 -11.33
N PHE A 357 25.29 7.00 -12.11
CA PHE A 357 26.09 6.97 -13.33
C PHE A 357 25.22 7.24 -14.56
N LYS A 358 25.62 8.20 -15.39
CA LYS A 358 24.98 8.54 -16.66
C LYS A 358 26.03 8.97 -17.68
N MET A 359 25.90 8.43 -18.89
CA MET A 359 26.78 8.74 -20.02
C MET A 359 25.93 8.78 -21.28
N ARG A 360 26.09 9.81 -22.12
CA ARG A 360 25.31 9.96 -23.35
C ARG A 360 25.66 8.90 -24.38
N ASP A 361 26.95 8.77 -24.67
CA ASP A 361 27.48 7.84 -25.67
C ASP A 361 28.07 6.61 -24.96
N ASP A 362 27.20 5.87 -24.28
CA ASP A 362 27.58 4.72 -23.47
C ASP A 362 27.94 3.51 -24.35
N PRO A 363 29.23 3.09 -24.40
CA PRO A 363 29.67 1.99 -25.26
C PRO A 363 29.15 0.63 -24.81
N ARG A 364 28.53 0.54 -23.63
CA ARG A 364 27.98 -0.70 -23.08
C ARG A 364 26.63 -1.05 -23.71
N ILE A 365 25.96 -0.10 -24.36
CA ILE A 365 24.61 -0.29 -24.92
C ILE A 365 24.68 -0.98 -26.29
N THR A 366 23.87 -2.02 -26.50
CA THR A 366 23.78 -2.72 -27.79
C THR A 366 22.99 -1.91 -28.82
N ARG A 367 23.09 -2.25 -30.11
CA ARG A 367 22.34 -1.55 -31.17
C ARG A 367 20.83 -1.61 -30.95
N VAL A 368 20.30 -2.80 -30.64
CA VAL A 368 18.88 -2.98 -30.26
C VAL A 368 18.59 -2.26 -28.95
N GLY A 369 19.49 -2.35 -27.96
CA GLY A 369 19.36 -1.68 -26.68
C GLY A 369 19.18 -0.17 -26.79
N ARG A 370 19.86 0.47 -27.75
CA ARG A 370 19.71 1.91 -28.03
C ARG A 370 18.31 2.26 -28.49
N VAL A 371 17.70 1.43 -29.34
CA VAL A 371 16.30 1.64 -29.78
C VAL A 371 15.34 1.44 -28.61
N LEU A 372 15.54 0.37 -27.82
CA LEU A 372 14.68 0.09 -26.67
C LEU A 372 14.72 1.24 -25.65
N ARG A 373 15.91 1.76 -25.31
CA ARG A 373 16.08 2.89 -24.39
C ARG A 373 15.51 4.20 -24.91
N ARG A 374 15.62 4.45 -26.22
CA ARG A 374 15.08 5.65 -26.85
C ARG A 374 13.57 5.80 -26.61
N PHE A 375 12.85 4.69 -26.68
CA PHE A 375 11.41 4.61 -26.46
C PHE A 375 11.05 4.05 -25.07
N SER A 376 12.00 3.96 -24.13
CA SER A 376 11.84 3.34 -22.80
C SER A 376 11.17 1.96 -22.81
N LEU A 377 11.26 1.21 -23.92
CA LEU A 377 10.64 -0.11 -24.06
C LEU A 377 11.34 -1.14 -23.18
N ASP A 378 12.61 -0.90 -22.85
CA ASP A 378 13.39 -1.76 -21.96
C ASP A 378 12.86 -1.80 -20.53
N GLU A 379 12.15 -0.75 -20.11
CA GLU A 379 11.63 -0.61 -18.76
C GLU A 379 10.26 -1.27 -18.55
N LEU A 380 9.55 -1.62 -19.63
CA LEU A 380 8.19 -2.18 -19.55
C LEU A 380 8.05 -3.46 -18.72
N PRO A 381 9.03 -4.39 -18.65
CA PRO A 381 8.94 -5.56 -17.77
C PRO A 381 8.78 -5.19 -16.27
N GLN A 382 9.15 -3.99 -15.86
CA GLN A 382 8.95 -3.49 -14.48
C GLN A 382 7.46 -3.35 -14.12
N LEU A 383 6.54 -3.33 -15.09
CA LEU A 383 5.10 -3.40 -14.83
C LEU A 383 4.71 -4.64 -14.01
N TYR A 384 5.52 -5.72 -14.08
CA TYR A 384 5.35 -6.87 -13.20
C TYR A 384 5.61 -6.52 -11.72
N SER A 385 6.63 -5.72 -11.42
CA SER A 385 6.88 -5.20 -10.07
C SER A 385 5.77 -4.26 -9.60
N VAL A 386 5.14 -3.53 -10.53
CA VAL A 386 3.94 -2.74 -10.22
C VAL A 386 2.78 -3.66 -9.86
N LEU A 387 2.50 -4.72 -10.63
CA LEU A 387 1.47 -5.70 -10.30
C LEU A 387 1.70 -6.38 -8.95
N ARG A 388 2.92 -6.81 -8.67
CA ARG A 388 3.31 -7.44 -7.39
C ARG A 388 3.19 -6.48 -6.21
N GLY A 389 3.33 -5.18 -6.46
CA GLY A 389 3.12 -4.12 -5.49
C GLY A 389 4.38 -3.56 -4.85
N ASP A 390 5.56 -3.90 -5.38
CA ASP A 390 6.83 -3.30 -4.95
C ASP A 390 7.01 -1.89 -5.52
N MET A 391 6.44 -1.65 -6.71
CA MET A 391 6.44 -0.38 -7.43
C MET A 391 5.02 0.16 -7.63
N SER A 392 4.93 1.42 -8.00
CA SER A 392 3.74 2.08 -8.54
C SER A 392 4.01 2.50 -10.00
N LEU A 393 2.97 2.84 -10.77
CA LEU A 393 3.19 3.43 -12.09
C LEU A 393 3.93 4.76 -11.99
N VAL A 394 3.53 5.60 -11.01
CA VAL A 394 4.13 6.91 -10.77
C VAL A 394 4.69 6.96 -9.35
N GLY A 395 5.92 7.41 -9.21
CA GLY A 395 6.65 7.48 -7.94
C GLY A 395 8.11 7.82 -8.16
N PRO A 396 8.92 8.10 -7.11
CA PRO A 396 10.35 8.36 -7.27
C PRO A 396 11.08 7.21 -7.97
N ARG A 397 12.18 7.49 -8.69
CA ARG A 397 12.94 6.41 -9.34
C ARG A 397 13.45 5.41 -8.28
N PRO A 398 13.31 4.09 -8.48
CA PRO A 398 13.96 3.09 -7.65
C PRO A 398 15.49 3.23 -7.72
N PRO A 399 16.19 3.53 -6.62
CA PRO A 399 17.64 3.62 -6.59
C PRO A 399 18.28 2.23 -6.44
N LEU A 400 19.50 2.09 -6.93
CA LEU A 400 20.35 0.92 -6.67
C LEU A 400 20.81 0.93 -5.20
N ILE A 401 21.10 -0.25 -4.63
CA ILE A 401 21.66 -0.35 -3.26
C ILE A 401 22.94 0.48 -3.12
N GLY A 402 23.84 0.39 -4.12
CA GLY A 402 25.08 1.17 -4.14
C GLY A 402 24.86 2.69 -4.22
N GLU A 403 23.75 3.14 -4.83
CA GLU A 403 23.37 4.56 -4.85
C GLU A 403 22.89 4.99 -3.46
N VAL A 404 22.00 4.22 -2.83
CA VAL A 404 21.45 4.52 -1.49
C VAL A 404 22.52 4.66 -0.43
N ASN A 405 23.56 3.82 -0.47
CA ASN A 405 24.67 3.87 0.48
C ASN A 405 25.44 5.21 0.44
N ARG A 406 25.35 5.95 -0.67
CA ARG A 406 25.99 7.25 -0.87
C ARG A 406 25.03 8.43 -0.70
N PHE A 407 23.75 8.18 -0.40
CA PHE A 407 22.77 9.25 -0.21
C PHE A 407 23.00 10.00 1.09
N GLU A 408 22.82 11.31 1.00
CA GLU A 408 22.65 12.18 2.16
C GLU A 408 21.31 11.90 2.85
N SER A 409 21.17 12.33 4.11
CA SER A 409 19.98 12.04 4.91
C SER A 409 18.70 12.57 4.28
N TRP A 410 18.72 13.81 3.80
CA TRP A 410 17.55 14.43 3.16
C TRP A 410 17.14 13.72 1.85
N GLN A 411 18.10 13.16 1.11
CA GLN A 411 17.84 12.42 -0.13
C GLN A 411 17.14 11.09 0.15
N ARG A 412 17.41 10.46 1.30
CA ARG A 412 16.81 9.17 1.70
C ARG A 412 15.31 9.25 1.94
N ARG A 413 14.77 10.44 2.21
CA ARG A 413 13.32 10.69 2.27
C ARG A 413 12.57 10.20 1.03
N LYS A 414 13.22 10.13 -0.14
CA LYS A 414 12.59 9.57 -1.34
C LYS A 414 12.15 8.10 -1.20
N LEU A 415 12.72 7.37 -0.25
CA LEU A 415 12.39 5.99 0.06
C LEU A 415 11.13 5.85 0.94
N SER A 416 10.53 6.97 1.38
CA SER A 416 9.27 6.99 2.13
C SER A 416 8.03 6.77 1.25
N LEU A 417 8.23 6.50 -0.04
CA LEU A 417 7.19 6.21 -1.02
C LEU A 417 7.55 4.97 -1.84
N LYS A 418 6.54 4.31 -2.39
CA LYS A 418 6.78 3.26 -3.39
C LYS A 418 7.44 3.89 -4.61
N PRO A 419 8.55 3.31 -5.11
CA PRO A 419 9.17 3.80 -6.33
C PRO A 419 8.24 3.65 -7.53
N GLY A 420 8.41 4.51 -8.52
CA GLY A 420 7.61 4.58 -9.74
C GLY A 420 8.29 3.94 -10.94
N LEU A 421 7.49 3.43 -11.88
CA LEU A 421 7.95 3.19 -13.25
C LEU A 421 8.30 4.51 -13.94
N THR A 422 7.46 5.53 -13.74
CA THR A 422 7.74 6.91 -14.12
C THR A 422 7.78 7.85 -12.92
N CYS A 423 8.48 8.97 -13.06
CA CYS A 423 8.73 9.96 -12.00
C CYS A 423 8.70 11.39 -12.54
N LEU A 424 8.52 12.36 -11.63
CA LEU A 424 8.46 13.77 -11.98
C LEU A 424 9.72 14.27 -12.72
N TRP A 425 10.92 13.88 -12.29
CA TRP A 425 12.15 14.31 -12.95
C TRP A 425 12.31 13.76 -14.37
N GLN A 426 11.81 12.54 -14.65
CA GLN A 426 11.84 11.95 -16.00
C GLN A 426 10.99 12.73 -17.00
N VAL A 427 9.96 13.45 -16.54
CA VAL A 427 9.09 14.26 -17.39
C VAL A 427 9.38 15.77 -17.34
N SER A 428 10.26 16.21 -16.43
CA SER A 428 10.54 17.64 -16.20
C SER A 428 11.89 18.10 -16.74
N GLY A 429 12.79 17.17 -17.11
CA GLY A 429 14.08 17.52 -17.72
C GLY A 429 14.93 16.31 -18.13
N ARG A 430 14.76 15.17 -17.45
CA ARG A 430 15.38 13.86 -17.75
C ARG A 430 16.89 13.91 -18.04
N ASN A 431 17.27 14.21 -19.27
CA ASN A 431 18.65 14.26 -19.76
C ASN A 431 19.36 15.60 -19.49
N GLU A 432 18.61 16.66 -19.21
CA GLU A 432 19.15 18.00 -18.96
C GLU A 432 19.63 18.18 -17.52
N ILE A 433 19.10 17.38 -16.59
CA ILE A 433 19.55 17.36 -15.20
C ILE A 433 20.91 16.67 -15.12
N ARG A 434 21.92 17.41 -14.64
CA ARG A 434 23.32 16.97 -14.47
C ARG A 434 23.74 16.84 -13.00
N ASP A 435 22.91 17.29 -12.08
CA ASP A 435 23.13 17.17 -10.64
C ASP A 435 22.08 16.25 -10.02
N PHE A 436 22.53 15.27 -9.24
CA PHE A 436 21.64 14.38 -8.51
C PHE A 436 20.86 15.10 -7.40
N ASP A 437 21.35 16.22 -6.88
CA ASP A 437 20.60 16.98 -5.88
C ASP A 437 19.34 17.61 -6.48
N ASP A 438 19.43 18.15 -7.70
CA ASP A 438 18.27 18.70 -8.40
C ASP A 438 17.27 17.62 -8.79
N TRP A 439 17.76 16.44 -9.14
CA TRP A 439 16.93 15.25 -9.27
C TRP A 439 16.20 14.96 -7.95
N ALA A 440 16.94 14.80 -6.85
CA ALA A 440 16.37 14.43 -5.57
C ALA A 440 15.33 15.45 -5.10
N LYS A 441 15.55 16.76 -5.34
CA LYS A 441 14.55 17.82 -5.09
C LYS A 441 13.24 17.58 -5.84
N LEU A 442 13.28 17.17 -7.11
CA LEU A 442 12.06 16.85 -7.88
C LEU A 442 11.34 15.59 -7.35
N ASP A 443 12.10 14.58 -6.90
CA ASP A 443 11.49 13.43 -6.24
C ASP A 443 10.82 13.82 -4.90
N LEU A 444 11.41 14.75 -4.15
CA LEU A 444 10.81 15.29 -2.92
C LEU A 444 9.61 16.20 -3.21
N GLU A 445 9.67 17.03 -4.26
CA GLU A 445 8.53 17.85 -4.70
C GLU A 445 7.32 16.99 -5.04
N TYR A 446 7.54 15.85 -5.70
CA TYR A 446 6.49 14.87 -5.95
C TYR A 446 5.91 14.31 -4.64
N ILE A 447 6.74 13.96 -3.66
CA ILE A 447 6.30 13.45 -2.35
C ILE A 447 5.48 14.50 -1.59
N ASP A 448 5.96 15.75 -1.58
CA ASP A 448 5.34 16.85 -0.84
C ASP A 448 4.00 17.28 -1.45
N ASN A 449 3.85 17.15 -2.78
CA ASN A 449 2.66 17.58 -3.51
C ASN A 449 1.85 16.42 -4.12
N TRP A 450 2.07 15.19 -3.63
CA TRP A 450 1.44 14.03 -4.23
C TRP A 450 -0.09 14.15 -4.21
N SER A 451 -0.67 13.86 -5.35
CA SER A 451 -2.11 13.72 -5.54
C SER A 451 -2.36 12.80 -6.72
N LEU A 452 -3.54 12.18 -6.77
CA LEU A 452 -3.96 11.41 -7.95
C LEU A 452 -3.92 12.24 -9.24
N TRP A 453 -4.18 13.55 -9.14
CA TRP A 453 -4.10 14.46 -10.28
C TRP A 453 -2.67 14.68 -10.76
N LEU A 454 -1.71 14.79 -9.84
CA LEU A 454 -0.28 14.86 -10.19
C LEU A 454 0.19 13.55 -10.85
N ASP A 455 -0.25 12.40 -10.34
CA ASP A 455 0.03 11.10 -10.96
C ASP A 455 -0.47 11.04 -12.41
N LEU A 456 -1.72 11.45 -12.65
CA LEU A 456 -2.28 11.50 -14.01
C LEU A 456 -1.48 12.43 -14.92
N LYS A 457 -1.10 13.63 -14.45
CA LYS A 457 -0.26 14.56 -15.21
C LYS A 457 1.08 13.94 -15.60
N ILE A 458 1.77 13.30 -14.65
CA ILE A 458 3.07 12.66 -14.91
C ILE A 458 2.89 11.50 -15.88
N PHE A 459 1.84 10.68 -15.73
CA PHE A 459 1.55 9.57 -16.61
C PHE A 459 1.37 10.03 -18.07
N PHE A 460 0.51 11.01 -18.33
CA PHE A 460 0.31 11.52 -19.70
C PHE A 460 1.56 12.19 -20.29
N LYS A 461 2.30 12.96 -19.48
CA LYS A 461 3.60 13.50 -19.91
C LYS A 461 4.59 12.38 -20.27
N THR A 462 4.57 11.27 -19.54
CA THR A 462 5.43 10.12 -19.81
C THR A 462 5.11 9.50 -21.16
N VAL A 463 3.82 9.31 -21.49
CA VAL A 463 3.40 8.79 -22.80
C VAL A 463 3.95 9.68 -23.91
N TYR A 464 3.83 11.01 -23.78
CA TYR A 464 4.40 11.95 -24.75
C TYR A 464 5.93 11.87 -24.87
N VAL A 465 6.64 11.82 -23.74
CA VAL A 465 8.12 11.70 -23.70
C VAL A 465 8.59 10.39 -24.32
N VAL A 466 7.87 9.28 -24.10
CA VAL A 466 8.17 7.98 -24.69
C VAL A 466 7.95 8.00 -26.20
N LEU A 467 6.82 8.52 -26.67
CA LEU A 467 6.49 8.57 -28.10
C LEU A 467 7.39 9.52 -28.89
N SER A 468 7.85 10.62 -28.28
CA SER A 468 8.83 11.53 -28.90
C SER A 468 10.23 10.93 -29.04
N GLY A 469 10.50 9.78 -28.43
CA GLY A 469 11.79 9.11 -28.53
C GLY A 469 12.94 9.90 -27.90
N SER A 470 12.65 10.59 -26.80
CA SER A 470 13.60 11.46 -26.07
C SER A 470 14.53 10.68 -25.10
N GLY A 471 14.40 9.35 -25.02
CA GLY A 471 15.26 8.49 -24.20
C GLY A 471 16.68 8.34 -24.78
N ARG A 472 17.65 7.94 -23.94
CA ARG A 472 19.04 7.67 -24.32
C ARG A 472 19.53 6.35 -23.72
#